data_AF-A0A7G9RG18-F1
#
_entry.id   AF-A0A7G9RG18-F1
#
_cell.length_a   1.000
_cell.length_b   1.000
_cell.length_c   1.000
_cell.angle_alpha   90.00
_cell.angle_beta   90.00
_cell.angle_gamma   90.00
#
_symmetry.space_group_name_H-M   'P 1'
#
loop_
_entity.id
_entity.type
_entity.pdbx_description
1 polymer ?
#
loop_
_entity_poly.entity_id
_entity_poly.type
_entity_poly.pdbx_seq_one_letter_code
_entity_poly.pdbx_strand_id
1 'polypeptide(L)'
;MPRVDQQPAPRAGRRRAAPERRPRLSGPRLPAVRVARPRLPAALRSRHRLVPAWVALTAVAVLVLAGAALDPWVRSDLPGWLPRAAAVTITTAYAVALSARSGGRPLGAGALALALAGVAVVSGSPVLLAAATVSTAVLGAVLGVLLTVPAARFWWVVRECLVAVLVAAVAALAAPAYGAEVSVERTGYVVLGLALVGTLLVVYRLGAGFHGLGRRGAVVIVAGLLLLAVALAYTEALARWGSPELIATLEDGYDRVHDLLGAVPRPLEALLGLPALAWGVSTRARRRQGWWPCAFGAAGLAVVATALLDPRRSLGEAGLELGYGVGLGLLLGYLVIRGDAFLSGNRGVRARRAEEAAAHRPEPPRAAALL
;
A
#
# COMPACT_ATOMS: atom_id res chain seq x y z
N MET A 1 -43.87 -8.13 -86.40
CA MET A 1 -42.97 -8.08 -85.22
C MET A 1 -43.74 -8.56 -84.00
N PRO A 2 -43.58 -9.81 -83.56
CA PRO A 2 -44.27 -10.35 -82.39
C PRO A 2 -43.45 -10.21 -81.10
N ARG A 3 -44.17 -9.95 -80.00
CA ARG A 3 -43.67 -9.87 -78.62
C ARG A 3 -43.08 -11.22 -78.19
N VAL A 4 -41.88 -11.18 -77.61
CA VAL A 4 -41.24 -12.33 -76.96
C VAL A 4 -41.71 -12.37 -75.51
N ASP A 5 -42.40 -13.45 -75.16
CA ASP A 5 -42.86 -13.77 -73.81
C ASP A 5 -41.68 -14.09 -72.88
N GLN A 6 -41.71 -13.49 -71.69
CA GLN A 6 -40.80 -13.74 -70.59
C GLN A 6 -41.20 -15.03 -69.85
N GLN A 7 -40.30 -16.02 -69.79
CA GLN A 7 -40.38 -17.11 -68.81
C GLN A 7 -39.53 -16.81 -67.58
N PRO A 8 -40.08 -16.86 -66.35
CA PRO A 8 -39.29 -16.70 -65.13
C PRO A 8 -38.60 -18.02 -64.74
N ALA A 9 -37.32 -17.93 -64.39
CA ALA A 9 -36.49 -19.03 -63.92
C ALA A 9 -36.99 -19.64 -62.58
N PRO A 10 -36.80 -20.95 -62.36
CA PRO A 10 -37.28 -21.62 -61.15
C PRO A 10 -36.50 -21.19 -59.90
N ARG A 11 -37.25 -20.83 -58.85
CA ARG A 11 -36.75 -20.49 -57.52
C ARG A 11 -36.01 -21.70 -56.92
N ALA A 12 -34.70 -21.57 -56.73
CA ALA A 12 -33.89 -22.51 -55.98
C ALA A 12 -34.39 -22.60 -54.53
N GLY A 13 -34.99 -23.73 -54.18
CA GLY A 13 -35.45 -24.03 -52.83
C GLY A 13 -34.28 -24.06 -51.84
N ARG A 14 -34.30 -23.16 -50.87
CA ARG A 14 -33.50 -23.25 -49.63
C ARG A 14 -33.91 -24.52 -48.87
N ARG A 15 -33.24 -25.64 -49.12
CA ARG A 15 -33.27 -26.81 -48.25
C ARG A 15 -32.65 -26.41 -46.90
N ARG A 16 -33.49 -26.36 -45.86
CA ARG A 16 -33.04 -26.29 -44.46
C ARG A 16 -32.21 -27.54 -44.17
N ALA A 17 -30.94 -27.37 -43.89
CA ALA A 17 -30.08 -28.43 -43.40
C ALA A 17 -30.62 -28.94 -42.05
N ALA A 18 -30.88 -30.25 -41.97
CA ALA A 18 -31.22 -30.92 -40.74
C ALA A 18 -30.03 -30.86 -39.75
N PRO A 19 -30.27 -30.77 -38.43
CA PRO A 19 -29.19 -30.79 -37.46
C PRO A 19 -28.53 -32.18 -37.45
N GLU A 20 -27.27 -32.21 -37.86
CA GLU A 20 -26.41 -33.39 -37.85
C GLU A 20 -26.23 -33.88 -36.40
N ARG A 21 -26.88 -35.00 -36.07
CA ARG A 21 -26.71 -35.68 -34.78
C ARG A 21 -25.26 -36.17 -34.68
N ARG A 22 -24.44 -35.48 -33.89
CA ARG A 22 -23.10 -35.95 -33.52
C ARG A 22 -23.20 -37.38 -32.93
N PRO A 23 -22.43 -38.36 -33.45
CA PRO A 23 -22.36 -39.67 -32.83
C PRO A 23 -21.78 -39.53 -31.43
N ARG A 24 -22.51 -40.04 -30.42
CA ARG A 24 -21.99 -40.22 -29.07
C ARG A 24 -20.88 -41.27 -29.14
N LEU A 25 -19.63 -40.81 -29.12
CA LEU A 25 -18.47 -41.67 -28.87
C LEU A 25 -18.61 -42.25 -27.46
N SER A 26 -19.01 -43.51 -27.37
CA SER A 26 -18.92 -44.33 -26.17
C SER A 26 -17.44 -44.61 -25.88
N GLY A 27 -16.76 -43.66 -25.25
CA GLY A 27 -15.43 -43.90 -24.70
C GLY A 27 -15.50 -44.92 -23.55
N PRO A 28 -14.43 -45.71 -23.31
CA PRO A 28 -14.38 -46.63 -22.19
C PRO A 28 -14.64 -45.87 -20.88
N ARG A 29 -15.58 -46.38 -20.07
CA ARG A 29 -15.85 -45.87 -18.72
C ARG A 29 -14.60 -46.09 -17.88
N LEU A 30 -13.76 -45.06 -17.77
CA LEU A 30 -12.67 -45.05 -16.80
C LEU A 30 -13.29 -45.27 -15.40
N PRO A 31 -12.74 -46.20 -14.59
CA PRO A 31 -13.23 -46.39 -13.22
C PRO A 31 -13.17 -45.05 -12.49
N ALA A 32 -14.24 -44.71 -11.79
CA ALA A 32 -14.32 -43.50 -10.98
C ALA A 32 -13.21 -43.56 -9.92
N VAL A 33 -12.07 -42.95 -10.21
CA VAL A 33 -11.04 -42.68 -9.21
C VAL A 33 -11.70 -41.79 -8.17
N ARG A 34 -12.06 -42.36 -7.02
CA ARG A 34 -12.40 -41.58 -5.84
C ARG A 34 -11.17 -40.76 -5.51
N VAL A 35 -11.13 -39.52 -5.98
CA VAL A 35 -10.14 -38.54 -5.56
C VAL A 35 -10.36 -38.37 -4.06
N ALA A 36 -9.53 -39.02 -3.26
CA ALA A 36 -9.51 -38.82 -1.82
C ALA A 36 -9.35 -37.32 -1.60
N ARG A 37 -10.35 -36.69 -0.96
CA ARG A 37 -10.26 -35.26 -0.61
C ARG A 37 -8.95 -35.08 0.13
N PRO A 38 -8.00 -34.26 -0.37
CA PRO A 38 -6.74 -34.04 0.33
C PRO A 38 -7.08 -33.50 1.72
N ARG A 39 -6.74 -34.26 2.75
CA ARG A 39 -6.79 -33.76 4.13
C ARG A 39 -5.80 -32.60 4.17
N LEU A 40 -6.32 -31.36 4.22
CA LEU A 40 -5.49 -30.17 4.32
C LEU A 40 -4.50 -30.36 5.49
N PRO A 41 -3.17 -30.25 5.26
CA PRO A 41 -2.18 -30.43 6.31
C PRO A 41 -2.46 -29.48 7.48
N ALA A 42 -2.19 -29.93 8.71
CA ALA A 42 -2.45 -29.18 9.95
C ALA A 42 -1.84 -27.77 9.97
N ALA A 43 -0.74 -27.55 9.22
CA ALA A 43 -0.10 -26.25 9.01
C ALA A 43 -1.00 -25.19 8.32
N LEU A 44 -1.98 -25.62 7.50
CA LEU A 44 -2.98 -24.69 6.94
C LEU A 44 -4.06 -24.33 7.96
N ARG A 45 -4.41 -25.26 8.87
CA ARG A 45 -5.38 -25.02 9.95
C ARG A 45 -4.89 -23.99 10.98
N SER A 46 -3.60 -23.94 11.28
CA SER A 46 -3.06 -22.94 12.23
C SER A 46 -3.09 -21.52 11.67
N ARG A 47 -2.86 -21.34 10.35
CA ARG A 47 -2.88 -20.02 9.69
C ARG A 47 -4.23 -19.32 9.76
N HIS A 48 -5.34 -20.06 9.76
CA HIS A 48 -6.68 -19.47 9.86
C HIS A 48 -7.00 -18.86 11.23
N ARG A 49 -6.33 -19.27 12.31
CA ARG A 49 -6.53 -18.69 13.65
C ARG A 49 -5.60 -17.51 13.94
N LEU A 50 -4.47 -17.41 13.24
CA LEU A 50 -3.49 -16.35 13.44
C LEU A 50 -3.99 -14.98 12.96
N VAL A 51 -4.71 -14.93 11.84
CA VAL A 51 -5.26 -13.68 11.29
C VAL A 51 -6.28 -13.02 12.23
N PRO A 52 -7.35 -13.70 12.70
CA PRO A 52 -8.31 -13.08 13.61
C PRO A 52 -7.67 -12.69 14.95
N ALA A 53 -6.75 -13.51 15.49
CA ALA A 53 -6.01 -13.17 16.70
C ALA A 53 -5.15 -11.92 16.52
N TRP A 54 -4.46 -11.80 15.37
CA TRP A 54 -3.67 -10.63 15.01
C TRP A 54 -4.54 -9.38 14.87
N VAL A 55 -5.68 -9.47 14.18
CA VAL A 55 -6.63 -8.35 14.03
C VAL A 55 -7.17 -7.91 15.39
N ALA A 56 -7.60 -8.85 16.23
CA ALA A 56 -8.12 -8.55 17.56
C ALA A 56 -7.06 -7.90 18.44
N LEU A 57 -5.84 -8.44 18.47
CA LEU A 57 -4.73 -7.90 19.25
C LEU A 57 -4.35 -6.48 18.80
N THR A 58 -4.26 -6.27 17.48
CA THR A 58 -3.98 -4.94 16.90
C THR A 58 -5.11 -3.96 17.23
N ALA A 59 -6.37 -4.39 17.12
CA ALA A 59 -7.52 -3.55 17.44
C ALA A 59 -7.54 -3.13 18.92
N VAL A 60 -7.29 -4.06 19.85
CA VAL A 60 -7.19 -3.75 21.28
C VAL A 60 -6.06 -2.76 21.55
N ALA A 61 -4.88 -2.98 20.97
CA ALA A 61 -3.75 -2.05 21.13
C ALA A 61 -4.05 -0.66 20.55
N VAL A 62 -4.73 -0.59 19.40
CA VAL A 62 -5.18 0.69 18.82
C VAL A 62 -6.19 1.40 19.72
N LEU A 63 -7.15 0.67 20.31
CA LEU A 63 -8.12 1.26 21.23
C LEU A 63 -7.44 1.83 22.48
N VAL A 64 -6.44 1.13 23.03
CA VAL A 64 -5.62 1.64 24.14
C VAL A 64 -4.88 2.92 23.74
N LEU A 65 -4.23 2.93 22.58
CA LEU A 65 -3.48 4.10 22.10
C LEU A 65 -4.39 5.28 21.80
N ALA A 66 -5.56 5.04 21.20
CA ALA A 66 -6.57 6.07 20.96
C ALA A 66 -7.12 6.62 22.28
N GLY A 67 -7.39 5.76 23.27
CA GLY A 67 -7.77 6.19 24.62
C GLY A 67 -6.71 7.08 25.25
N ALA A 68 -5.44 6.68 25.19
CA ALA A 68 -4.33 7.47 25.71
C ALA A 68 -4.16 8.82 24.99
N ALA A 69 -4.35 8.86 23.67
CA ALA A 69 -4.28 10.08 22.88
C ALA A 69 -5.45 11.05 23.19
N LEU A 70 -6.60 10.51 23.58
CA LEU A 70 -7.79 11.27 23.98
C LEU A 70 -7.85 11.56 25.48
N ASP A 71 -6.90 11.08 26.26
CA ASP A 71 -6.88 11.22 27.72
C ASP A 71 -7.01 12.67 28.23
N PRO A 72 -6.41 13.69 27.59
CA PRO A 72 -6.61 15.08 28.01
C PRO A 72 -8.09 15.54 27.99
N TRP A 73 -8.92 14.87 27.18
CA TRP A 73 -10.34 15.19 26.99
C TRP A 73 -11.24 14.26 27.82
N VAL A 74 -10.89 12.98 27.87
CA VAL A 74 -11.74 11.91 28.43
C VAL A 74 -11.41 11.62 29.90
N ARG A 75 -10.20 11.96 30.36
CA ARG A 75 -9.68 11.67 31.71
C ARG A 75 -9.83 10.17 32.04
N SER A 76 -9.23 9.35 31.19
CA SER A 76 -9.38 7.90 31.20
C SER A 76 -8.56 7.19 32.27
N ASP A 77 -7.81 7.93 33.11
CA ASP A 77 -6.97 7.43 34.22
C ASP A 77 -6.16 6.17 33.84
N LEU A 78 -5.66 6.13 32.60
CA LEU A 78 -4.98 4.96 32.09
C LEU A 78 -3.63 4.78 32.80
N PRO A 79 -3.27 3.54 33.22
CA PRO A 79 -1.96 3.28 33.78
C PRO A 79 -0.84 3.67 32.81
N GLY A 80 0.17 4.40 33.27
CA GLY A 80 1.23 4.94 32.41
C GLY A 80 2.08 3.90 31.66
N TRP A 81 2.03 2.62 32.05
CA TRP A 81 2.70 1.53 31.33
C TRP A 81 1.89 1.02 30.12
N LEU A 82 0.57 1.25 30.10
CA LEU A 82 -0.36 0.67 29.15
C LEU A 82 -0.12 1.16 27.71
N PRO A 83 0.12 2.47 27.44
CA PRO A 83 0.45 2.95 26.09
C PRO A 83 1.74 2.33 25.55
N ARG A 84 2.78 2.18 26.38
CA ARG A 84 4.05 1.53 25.99
C ARG A 84 3.84 0.06 25.66
N ALA A 85 3.04 -0.66 26.45
CA ALA A 85 2.70 -2.06 26.16
C ALA A 85 1.91 -2.20 24.85
N ALA A 86 0.98 -1.28 24.57
CA ALA A 86 0.26 -1.24 23.30
C ALA A 86 1.21 -0.95 22.13
N ALA A 87 2.17 -0.03 22.28
CA ALA A 87 3.18 0.25 21.27
C ALA A 87 4.03 -1.00 20.94
N VAL A 88 4.55 -1.69 21.97
CA VAL A 88 5.28 -2.96 21.82
C VAL A 88 4.42 -4.01 21.09
N THR A 89 3.13 -4.06 21.41
CA THR A 89 2.17 -4.97 20.78
C THR A 89 2.01 -4.66 19.29
N ILE A 90 1.84 -3.39 18.90
CA ILE A 90 1.76 -2.98 17.49
C ILE A 90 3.05 -3.30 16.74
N THR A 91 4.22 -2.97 17.29
CA THR A 91 5.52 -3.27 16.69
C THR A 91 5.70 -4.76 16.44
N THR A 92 5.34 -5.57 17.44
CA THR A 92 5.38 -7.04 17.35
C THR A 92 4.41 -7.55 16.30
N ALA A 93 3.16 -7.08 16.32
CA ALA A 93 2.13 -7.46 15.37
C ALA A 93 2.54 -7.09 13.93
N TYR A 94 3.13 -5.92 13.72
CA TYR A 94 3.57 -5.46 12.41
C TYR A 94 4.75 -6.27 11.89
N ALA A 95 5.72 -6.60 12.76
CA ALA A 95 6.82 -7.50 12.40
C ALA A 95 6.32 -8.91 12.00
N VAL A 96 5.35 -9.46 12.74
CA VAL A 96 4.69 -10.74 12.40
C VAL A 96 4.00 -10.66 11.04
N ALA A 97 3.19 -9.61 10.80
CA ALA A 97 2.45 -9.44 9.56
C ALA A 97 3.37 -9.22 8.36
N LEU A 98 4.41 -8.40 8.52
CA LEU A 98 5.39 -8.12 7.48
C LEU A 98 6.17 -9.38 7.10
N SER A 99 6.60 -10.15 8.11
CA SER A 99 7.28 -11.42 7.89
C SER A 99 6.37 -12.47 7.24
N ALA A 100 5.10 -12.56 7.65
CA ALA A 100 4.12 -13.44 7.02
C ALA A 100 3.88 -13.06 5.55
N ARG A 101 3.74 -11.76 5.26
CA ARG A 101 3.48 -11.26 3.91
C ARG A 101 4.68 -11.42 2.98
N SER A 102 5.90 -11.32 3.51
CA SER A 102 7.15 -11.55 2.78
C SER A 102 7.61 -13.02 2.75
N GLY A 103 6.78 -13.97 3.19
CA GLY A 103 7.12 -15.41 3.15
C GLY A 103 8.22 -15.83 4.13
N GLY A 104 8.49 -15.02 5.16
CA GLY A 104 9.47 -15.30 6.21
C GLY A 104 8.93 -16.18 7.35
N ARG A 105 9.62 -16.13 8.50
CA ARG A 105 9.24 -16.83 9.74
C ARG A 105 8.51 -15.86 10.69
N PRO A 106 7.17 -15.78 10.66
CA PRO A 106 6.41 -14.75 11.38
C PRO A 106 6.64 -14.77 12.89
N LEU A 107 6.67 -15.96 13.50
CA LEU A 107 6.88 -16.09 14.94
C LEU A 107 8.30 -15.68 15.36
N GLY A 108 9.31 -15.97 14.54
CA GLY A 108 10.69 -15.55 14.82
C GLY A 108 10.86 -14.04 14.73
N ALA A 109 10.28 -13.41 13.71
CA ALA A 109 10.27 -11.95 13.57
C ALA A 109 9.49 -11.27 14.70
N GLY A 110 8.33 -11.83 15.07
CA GLY A 110 7.55 -11.34 16.20
C GLY A 110 8.28 -11.45 17.53
N ALA A 111 8.88 -12.61 17.83
CA ALA A 111 9.65 -12.82 19.05
C ALA A 111 10.83 -11.85 19.16
N LEU A 112 11.55 -11.62 18.05
CA LEU A 112 12.64 -10.66 18.00
C LEU A 112 12.15 -9.22 18.23
N ALA A 113 11.07 -8.82 17.56
CA ALA A 113 10.48 -7.49 17.72
C ALA A 113 9.99 -7.27 19.17
N LEU A 114 9.33 -8.27 19.75
CA LEU A 114 8.87 -8.25 21.14
C LEU A 114 10.05 -8.13 22.11
N ALA A 115 11.12 -8.91 21.89
CA ALA A 115 12.31 -8.85 22.73
C ALA A 115 12.99 -7.48 22.65
N LEU A 116 13.25 -6.96 21.45
CA LEU A 116 13.93 -5.67 21.27
C LEU A 116 13.10 -4.50 21.79
N ALA A 117 11.80 -4.44 21.45
CA ALA A 117 10.92 -3.38 21.92
C ALA A 117 10.64 -3.48 23.43
N GLY A 118 10.53 -4.71 23.95
CA GLY A 118 10.40 -4.96 25.39
C GLY A 118 11.64 -4.53 26.16
N VAL A 119 12.84 -4.87 25.68
CA VAL A 119 14.10 -4.42 26.27
C VAL A 119 14.21 -2.88 26.24
N ALA A 120 13.78 -2.24 25.16
CA ALA A 120 13.73 -0.77 25.10
C ALA A 120 12.87 -0.17 26.21
N VAL A 121 11.66 -0.71 26.41
CA VAL A 121 10.74 -0.24 27.46
C VAL A 121 11.26 -0.53 28.87
N VAL A 122 11.79 -1.73 29.12
CA VAL A 122 12.28 -2.14 30.44
C VAL A 122 13.55 -1.40 30.82
N SER A 123 14.48 -1.22 29.89
CA SER A 123 15.73 -0.50 30.15
C SER A 123 15.54 1.01 30.29
N GLY A 124 14.47 1.57 29.68
CA GLY A 124 14.25 3.01 29.63
C GLY A 124 15.33 3.79 28.89
N SER A 125 16.22 3.09 28.15
CA SER A 125 17.32 3.74 27.44
C SER A 125 16.77 4.66 26.34
N PRO A 126 17.11 5.97 26.33
CA PRO A 126 16.63 6.90 25.33
C PRO A 126 16.92 6.44 23.90
N VAL A 127 18.10 5.86 23.69
CA VAL A 127 18.52 5.33 22.38
C VAL A 127 17.67 4.14 21.94
N LEU A 128 17.36 3.21 22.85
CA LEU A 128 16.55 2.04 22.53
C LEU A 128 15.08 2.41 22.30
N LEU A 129 14.55 3.36 23.07
CA LEU A 129 13.20 3.90 22.86
C LEU A 129 13.09 4.63 21.52
N ALA A 130 14.11 5.42 21.14
CA ALA A 130 14.17 6.05 19.82
C ALA A 130 14.24 5.01 18.70
N ALA A 131 15.07 3.97 18.86
CA ALA A 131 15.15 2.87 17.89
C ALA A 131 13.81 2.11 17.74
N ALA A 132 13.09 1.88 18.84
CA ALA A 132 11.75 1.28 18.81
C ALA A 132 10.73 2.18 18.10
N THR A 133 10.77 3.48 18.37
CA THR A 133 9.95 4.51 17.70
C THR A 133 10.15 4.49 16.18
N VAL A 134 11.41 4.58 15.74
CA VAL A 134 11.79 4.52 14.32
C VAL A 134 11.35 3.20 13.69
N SER A 135 11.65 2.07 14.35
CA SER A 135 11.31 0.74 13.83
C SER A 135 9.81 0.56 13.64
N THR A 136 8.99 1.06 14.56
CA THR A 136 7.52 0.99 14.50
C THR A 136 6.99 1.75 13.29
N ALA A 137 7.47 2.98 13.08
CA ALA A 137 7.08 3.81 11.96
C ALA A 137 7.51 3.19 10.61
N VAL A 138 8.75 2.67 10.53
CA VAL A 138 9.26 1.97 9.33
C VAL A 138 8.42 0.74 9.02
N LEU A 139 8.15 -0.11 10.04
CA LEU A 139 7.32 -1.30 9.87
C LEU A 139 5.92 -0.94 9.36
N GLY A 140 5.29 0.10 9.90
CA GLY A 140 3.98 0.58 9.46
C GLY A 140 3.96 1.04 8.02
N ALA A 141 4.95 1.83 7.61
CA ALA A 141 5.08 2.32 6.24
C ALA A 141 5.28 1.18 5.23
N VAL A 142 6.21 0.26 5.51
CA VAL A 142 6.50 -0.88 4.62
C VAL A 142 5.31 -1.84 4.58
N LEU A 143 4.73 -2.19 5.73
CA LEU A 143 3.58 -3.09 5.81
C LEU A 143 2.36 -2.52 5.08
N GLY A 144 2.12 -1.21 5.21
CA GLY A 144 1.04 -0.53 4.49
C GLY A 144 1.12 -0.74 2.98
N VAL A 145 2.31 -0.60 2.38
CA VAL A 145 2.52 -0.92 0.96
C VAL A 145 2.24 -2.39 0.66
N LEU A 146 2.81 -3.33 1.42
CA LEU A 146 2.74 -4.76 1.11
C LEU A 146 1.34 -5.38 1.34
N LEU A 147 0.50 -4.77 2.18
CA LEU A 147 -0.87 -5.21 2.41
C LEU A 147 -1.83 -4.82 1.29
N THR A 148 -1.45 -3.90 0.42
CA THR A 148 -2.26 -3.56 -0.76
C THR A 148 -2.40 -4.75 -1.70
N VAL A 149 -3.58 -4.87 -2.31
CA VAL A 149 -3.92 -5.88 -3.31
C VAL A 149 -4.13 -5.18 -4.67
N PRO A 150 -3.79 -5.82 -5.80
CA PRO A 150 -4.05 -5.24 -7.13
C PRO A 150 -5.54 -4.89 -7.32
N ALA A 151 -5.80 -3.72 -7.91
CA ALA A 151 -7.16 -3.25 -8.16
C ALA A 151 -7.31 -2.64 -9.56
N ALA A 152 -8.29 -3.11 -10.33
CA ALA A 152 -8.49 -2.64 -11.71
C ALA A 152 -9.38 -1.38 -11.83
N ARG A 153 -10.27 -1.14 -10.84
CA ARG A 153 -11.18 0.01 -10.83
C ARG A 153 -10.71 1.03 -9.80
N PHE A 154 -10.85 2.31 -10.11
CA PHE A 154 -10.33 3.38 -9.27
C PHE A 154 -10.89 3.36 -7.84
N TRP A 155 -12.18 3.08 -7.64
CA TRP A 155 -12.73 2.97 -6.28
C TRP A 155 -12.10 1.85 -5.44
N TRP A 156 -11.73 0.73 -6.09
CA TRP A 156 -10.97 -0.32 -5.41
C TRP A 156 -9.53 0.11 -5.14
N VAL A 157 -8.91 0.92 -6.02
CA VAL A 157 -7.61 1.54 -5.76
C VAL A 157 -7.67 2.45 -4.53
N VAL A 158 -8.69 3.32 -4.46
CA VAL A 158 -8.95 4.19 -3.30
C VAL A 158 -9.05 3.36 -2.03
N ARG A 159 -9.83 2.28 -2.03
CA ARG A 159 -9.94 1.38 -0.87
C ARG A 159 -8.57 0.83 -0.42
N GLU A 160 -7.74 0.37 -1.35
CA GLU A 160 -6.44 -0.18 -1.00
C GLU A 160 -5.45 0.89 -0.50
N CYS A 161 -5.49 2.10 -1.07
CA CYS A 161 -4.74 3.24 -0.54
C CYS A 161 -5.19 3.61 0.88
N LEU A 162 -6.50 3.66 1.15
CA LEU A 162 -7.03 3.94 2.49
C LEU A 162 -6.61 2.87 3.50
N VAL A 163 -6.59 1.59 3.12
CA VAL A 163 -6.07 0.52 3.98
C VAL A 163 -4.58 0.74 4.29
N ALA A 164 -3.78 1.09 3.30
CA ALA A 164 -2.35 1.34 3.51
C ALA A 164 -2.11 2.55 4.43
N VAL A 165 -2.87 3.63 4.23
CA VAL A 165 -2.84 4.81 5.11
C VAL A 165 -3.27 4.46 6.53
N LEU A 166 -4.34 3.68 6.71
CA LEU A 166 -4.78 3.24 8.03
C LEU A 166 -3.69 2.46 8.78
N VAL A 167 -2.98 1.58 8.08
CA VAL A 167 -1.85 0.82 8.67
C VAL A 167 -0.72 1.75 9.09
N ALA A 168 -0.40 2.76 8.30
CA ALA A 168 0.60 3.77 8.66
C ALA A 168 0.12 4.67 9.82
N ALA A 169 -1.16 5.06 9.84
CA ALA A 169 -1.75 5.86 10.90
C ALA A 169 -1.74 5.13 12.27
N VAL A 170 -1.96 3.82 12.27
CA VAL A 170 -1.79 2.99 13.48
C VAL A 170 -0.33 3.01 13.97
N ALA A 171 0.65 2.99 13.08
CA ALA A 171 2.05 3.19 13.49
C ALA A 171 2.30 4.61 14.02
N ALA A 172 1.64 5.62 13.46
CA ALA A 172 1.70 7.00 13.95
C ALA A 172 1.17 7.13 15.38
N LEU A 173 0.15 6.37 15.77
CA LEU A 173 -0.32 6.30 17.15
C LEU A 173 0.65 5.55 18.07
N ALA A 174 1.28 4.49 17.58
CA ALA A 174 2.16 3.63 18.37
C ALA A 174 3.55 4.22 18.60
N ALA A 175 4.13 4.91 17.62
CA ALA A 175 5.51 5.39 17.69
C ALA A 175 5.74 6.41 18.83
N PRO A 176 4.91 7.46 19.01
CA PRO A 176 5.06 8.41 20.12
C PRO A 176 4.83 7.77 21.50
N ALA A 177 4.04 6.69 21.57
CA ALA A 177 3.70 6.03 22.84
C ALA A 177 4.90 5.34 23.53
N TYR A 178 6.04 5.19 22.84
CA TYR A 178 7.30 4.83 23.49
C TYR A 178 7.86 5.94 24.40
N GLY A 179 7.46 7.20 24.18
CA GLY A 179 7.94 8.35 24.94
C GLY A 179 9.41 8.67 24.70
N ALA A 180 9.90 8.43 23.48
CA ALA A 180 11.28 8.71 23.11
C ALA A 180 11.46 10.20 22.79
N GLU A 181 12.49 10.83 23.37
CA GLU A 181 12.91 12.18 23.01
C GLU A 181 13.67 12.13 21.69
N VAL A 182 13.00 12.48 20.59
CA VAL A 182 13.56 12.42 19.25
C VAL A 182 13.39 13.75 18.51
N SER A 183 14.37 14.09 17.67
CA SER A 183 14.19 15.16 16.69
C SER A 183 13.21 14.69 15.62
N VAL A 184 12.06 15.36 15.51
CA VAL A 184 10.99 15.04 14.55
C VAL A 184 11.53 14.98 13.13
N GLU A 185 12.35 15.96 12.76
CA GLU A 185 12.95 16.06 11.43
C GLU A 185 13.90 14.89 11.12
N ARG A 186 14.90 14.65 12.00
CA ARG A 186 15.88 13.57 11.81
C ARG A 186 15.19 12.21 11.78
N THR A 187 14.24 11.98 12.68
CA THR A 187 13.44 10.75 12.70
C THR A 187 12.64 10.61 11.41
N GLY A 188 12.05 11.70 10.91
CA GLY A 188 11.34 11.72 9.63
C GLY A 188 12.21 11.24 8.47
N TYR A 189 13.43 11.78 8.32
CA TYR A 189 14.36 11.36 7.27
C TYR A 189 14.84 9.91 7.43
N VAL A 190 15.13 9.48 8.66
CA VAL A 190 15.56 8.10 8.94
C VAL A 190 14.45 7.11 8.60
N VAL A 191 13.21 7.37 9.04
CA VAL A 191 12.05 6.52 8.73
C VAL A 191 11.78 6.49 7.24
N LEU A 192 11.80 7.64 6.56
CA LEU A 192 11.65 7.74 5.11
C LEU A 192 12.69 6.89 4.37
N GLY A 193 13.97 7.06 4.69
CA GLY A 193 15.07 6.34 4.04
C GLY A 193 14.98 4.83 4.28
N LEU A 194 14.79 4.41 5.53
CA LEU A 194 14.69 2.99 5.88
C LEU A 194 13.43 2.33 5.30
N ALA A 195 12.29 3.01 5.29
CA ALA A 195 11.05 2.49 4.72
C ALA A 195 11.16 2.35 3.20
N LEU A 196 11.76 3.33 2.52
CA LEU A 196 11.99 3.26 1.08
C LEU A 196 12.95 2.13 0.72
N VAL A 197 14.11 2.05 1.38
CA VAL A 197 15.09 0.97 1.18
C VAL A 197 14.46 -0.39 1.48
N GLY A 198 13.79 -0.54 2.63
CA GLY A 198 13.12 -1.78 3.02
C GLY A 198 12.07 -2.22 2.01
N THR A 199 11.25 -1.30 1.52
CA THR A 199 10.22 -1.60 0.52
C THR A 199 10.84 -1.96 -0.82
N LEU A 200 11.86 -1.23 -1.28
CA LEU A 200 12.58 -1.53 -2.53
C LEU A 200 13.25 -2.90 -2.48
N LEU A 201 13.87 -3.27 -1.35
CA LEU A 201 14.48 -4.59 -1.16
C LEU A 201 13.44 -5.71 -1.26
N VAL A 202 12.25 -5.52 -0.67
CA VAL A 202 11.16 -6.49 -0.77
C VAL A 202 10.64 -6.57 -2.21
N VAL A 203 10.39 -5.43 -2.86
CA VAL A 203 9.93 -5.36 -4.25
C VAL A 203 10.92 -6.01 -5.22
N TYR A 204 12.22 -5.80 -5.00
CA TYR A 204 13.27 -6.47 -5.76
C TYR A 204 13.15 -8.00 -5.65
N ARG A 205 12.91 -8.52 -4.45
CA ARG A 205 12.71 -9.96 -4.19
C ARG A 205 11.39 -10.51 -4.75
N LEU A 206 10.33 -9.71 -4.84
CA LEU A 206 8.99 -10.11 -5.32
C LEU A 206 8.92 -10.48 -6.82
N GLY A 207 10.07 -10.64 -7.47
CA GLY A 207 10.15 -11.14 -8.84
C GLY A 207 9.94 -10.05 -9.89
N ALA A 208 10.17 -8.78 -9.56
CA ALA A 208 10.38 -7.78 -10.58
C ALA A 208 11.83 -7.79 -11.09
N GLY A 209 12.83 -7.98 -10.21
CA GLY A 209 14.26 -7.91 -10.53
C GLY A 209 14.63 -6.65 -11.35
N PHE A 210 15.89 -6.53 -11.79
CA PHE A 210 16.20 -5.59 -12.89
C PHE A 210 15.85 -6.17 -14.26
N HIS A 211 15.77 -7.50 -14.38
CA HIS A 211 15.50 -8.19 -15.64
C HIS A 211 14.01 -8.13 -16.07
N GLY A 212 13.09 -7.93 -15.12
CA GLY A 212 11.68 -7.66 -15.41
C GLY A 212 11.36 -6.18 -15.55
N LEU A 213 12.33 -5.29 -15.31
CA LEU A 213 12.24 -3.85 -15.54
C LEU A 213 12.42 -3.56 -17.03
N GLY A 214 11.32 -3.56 -17.78
CA GLY A 214 11.35 -2.95 -19.11
C GLY A 214 11.71 -1.46 -18.99
N ARG A 215 12.09 -0.84 -20.12
CA ARG A 215 12.45 0.59 -20.20
C ARG A 215 11.49 1.52 -19.43
N ARG A 216 10.19 1.20 -19.43
CA ARG A 216 9.16 1.95 -18.68
C ARG A 216 9.34 1.91 -17.17
N GLY A 217 9.58 0.74 -16.58
CA GLY A 217 9.74 0.67 -15.13
C GLY A 217 11.06 1.29 -14.65
N ALA A 218 12.12 1.23 -15.47
CA ALA A 218 13.37 1.92 -15.18
C ALA A 218 13.17 3.44 -15.15
N VAL A 219 12.42 3.98 -16.14
CA VAL A 219 12.03 5.40 -16.16
C VAL A 219 11.24 5.78 -14.91
N VAL A 220 10.33 4.92 -14.43
CA VAL A 220 9.57 5.20 -13.21
C VAL A 220 10.45 5.28 -11.98
N ILE A 221 11.40 4.34 -11.82
CA ILE A 221 12.31 4.36 -10.67
C ILE A 221 13.19 5.59 -10.72
N VAL A 222 13.80 5.87 -11.88
CA VAL A 222 14.67 7.04 -12.04
C VAL A 222 13.88 8.33 -11.83
N ALA A 223 12.69 8.46 -12.43
CA ALA A 223 11.86 9.64 -12.24
C ALA A 223 11.39 9.80 -10.79
N GLY A 224 11.00 8.71 -10.12
CA GLY A 224 10.60 8.73 -8.71
C GLY A 224 11.76 9.09 -7.77
N LEU A 225 12.94 8.50 -7.98
CA LEU A 225 14.15 8.84 -7.23
C LEU A 225 14.60 10.28 -7.50
N LEU A 226 14.54 10.73 -8.76
CA LEU A 226 14.89 12.10 -9.14
C LEU A 226 13.91 13.09 -8.52
N LEU A 227 12.60 12.84 -8.61
CA LEU A 227 11.58 13.70 -8.01
C LEU A 227 11.74 13.78 -6.49
N LEU A 228 12.01 12.65 -5.83
CA LEU A 228 12.31 12.62 -4.41
C LEU A 228 13.59 13.40 -4.07
N ALA A 229 14.66 13.18 -4.83
CA ALA A 229 15.94 13.88 -4.63
C ALA A 229 15.79 15.38 -4.83
N VAL A 230 15.07 15.82 -5.86
CA VAL A 230 14.76 17.23 -6.12
C VAL A 230 13.92 17.81 -5.00
N ALA A 231 12.88 17.10 -4.54
CA ALA A 231 12.05 17.57 -3.43
C ALA A 231 12.89 17.81 -2.15
N LEU A 232 13.73 16.84 -1.79
CA LEU A 232 14.59 16.92 -0.60
C LEU A 232 15.70 17.96 -0.75
N ALA A 233 16.36 18.01 -1.92
CA ALA A 233 17.40 18.98 -2.19
C ALA A 233 16.85 20.41 -2.22
N TYR A 234 15.63 20.59 -2.76
CA TYR A 234 14.96 21.88 -2.76
C TYR A 234 14.65 22.35 -1.34
N THR A 235 14.06 21.48 -0.50
CA THR A 235 13.78 21.83 0.90
C THR A 235 15.06 22.17 1.68
N GLU A 236 16.12 21.37 1.52
CA GLU A 236 17.39 21.62 2.18
C GLU A 236 18.07 22.90 1.67
N ALA A 237 17.99 23.14 0.36
CA ALA A 237 18.55 24.34 -0.25
C ALA A 237 17.83 25.60 0.23
N LEU A 238 16.50 25.53 0.36
CA LEU A 238 15.70 26.62 0.89
C LEU A 238 16.04 26.89 2.36
N ALA A 239 16.24 25.83 3.16
CA ALA A 239 16.60 25.95 4.58
C ALA A 239 17.99 26.55 4.80
N ARG A 240 18.95 26.31 3.90
CA ARG A 240 20.33 26.79 4.04
C ARG A 240 20.61 28.12 3.34
N TRP A 241 19.98 28.36 2.20
CA TRP A 241 20.30 29.48 1.30
C TRP A 241 19.07 30.30 0.89
N GLY A 242 17.89 30.01 1.43
CA GLY A 242 16.70 30.81 1.18
C GLY A 242 16.92 32.26 1.63
N SER A 243 16.53 33.22 0.77
CA SER A 243 16.53 34.62 1.18
C SER A 243 15.47 34.83 2.28
N PRO A 244 15.71 35.69 3.28
CA PRO A 244 14.75 35.94 4.36
C PRO A 244 13.37 36.34 3.85
N GLU A 245 13.30 37.13 2.76
CA GLU A 245 12.06 37.57 2.13
C GLU A 245 11.27 36.42 1.47
N LEU A 246 11.98 35.47 0.83
CA LEU A 246 11.34 34.29 0.25
C LEU A 246 10.78 33.38 1.35
N ILE A 247 11.53 33.19 2.43
CA ILE A 247 11.09 32.40 3.59
C ILE A 247 9.86 33.06 4.22
N ALA A 248 9.90 34.37 4.48
CA ALA A 248 8.77 35.11 5.04
C ALA A 248 7.52 35.01 4.13
N THR A 249 7.68 35.11 2.82
CA THR A 249 6.55 34.98 1.88
C THR A 249 5.94 33.58 1.90
N LEU A 250 6.77 32.53 2.07
CA LEU A 250 6.31 31.16 2.17
C LEU A 250 5.65 30.87 3.52
N GLU A 251 6.18 31.42 4.61
CA GLU A 251 5.58 31.37 5.95
C GLU A 251 4.22 32.09 5.96
N ASP A 252 4.15 33.32 5.43
CA ASP A 252 2.88 34.06 5.29
C ASP A 252 1.85 33.32 4.43
N GLY A 253 2.31 32.59 3.41
CA GLY A 253 1.47 31.76 2.56
C GLY A 253 0.98 30.51 3.31
N TYR A 254 1.87 29.87 4.06
CA TYR A 254 1.55 28.73 4.91
C TYR A 254 0.53 29.12 5.97
N ASP A 255 0.76 30.20 6.70
CA ASP A 255 -0.11 30.70 7.75
C ASP A 255 -1.49 31.07 7.18
N ARG A 256 -1.55 31.73 6.02
CA ARG A 256 -2.83 32.00 5.34
C ARG A 256 -3.62 30.74 5.00
N VAL A 257 -2.95 29.71 4.47
CA VAL A 257 -3.63 28.44 4.16
C VAL A 257 -4.04 27.72 5.44
N HIS A 258 -3.19 27.77 6.48
CA HIS A 258 -3.47 27.18 7.78
C HIS A 258 -4.67 27.84 8.45
N ASP A 259 -4.75 29.17 8.48
CA ASP A 259 -5.86 29.93 9.04
C ASP A 259 -7.19 29.65 8.31
N LEU A 260 -7.14 29.42 6.99
CA LEU A 260 -8.33 29.14 6.18
C LEU A 260 -8.80 27.68 6.28
N LEU A 261 -7.88 26.72 6.30
CA LEU A 261 -8.19 25.28 6.16
C LEU A 261 -7.98 24.48 7.45
N GLY A 262 -7.39 25.07 8.47
CA GLY A 262 -7.00 24.45 9.74
C GLY A 262 -5.81 23.49 9.65
N ALA A 263 -5.25 23.27 8.46
CA ALA A 263 -4.10 22.40 8.21
C ALA A 263 -3.57 22.56 6.78
N VAL A 264 -2.29 22.22 6.56
CA VAL A 264 -1.65 22.24 5.22
C VAL A 264 -1.26 20.81 4.81
N PRO A 265 -1.65 20.32 3.62
CA PRO A 265 -1.32 18.98 3.18
C PRO A 265 0.19 18.78 3.05
N ARG A 266 0.68 17.63 3.53
CA ARG A 266 2.12 17.33 3.47
C ARG A 266 2.56 17.03 2.03
N PRO A 267 3.51 17.80 1.45
CA PRO A 267 3.84 17.70 0.02
C PRO A 267 4.34 16.31 -0.40
N LEU A 268 5.21 15.67 0.38
CA LEU A 268 5.74 14.35 0.05
C LEU A 268 4.65 13.27 0.00
N GLU A 269 3.66 13.37 0.88
CA GLU A 269 2.52 12.46 0.91
C GLU A 269 1.60 12.70 -0.30
N ALA A 270 1.20 13.95 -0.51
CA ALA A 270 0.21 14.34 -1.51
C ALA A 270 0.74 14.27 -2.95
N LEU A 271 1.99 14.67 -3.20
CA LEU A 271 2.54 14.84 -4.55
C LEU A 271 3.28 13.61 -5.05
N LEU A 272 3.86 12.80 -4.15
CA LEU A 272 4.70 11.66 -4.53
C LEU A 272 4.14 10.34 -4.00
N GLY A 273 4.01 10.21 -2.68
CA GLY A 273 3.74 8.92 -2.03
C GLY A 273 2.40 8.31 -2.45
N LEU A 274 1.30 9.00 -2.18
CA LEU A 274 -0.04 8.49 -2.47
C LEU A 274 -0.35 8.34 -3.97
N PRO A 275 0.03 9.30 -4.86
CA PRO A 275 -0.12 9.12 -6.29
C PRO A 275 0.62 7.87 -6.80
N ALA A 276 1.86 7.67 -6.35
CA ALA A 276 2.67 6.50 -6.73
C ALA A 276 2.07 5.20 -6.20
N LEU A 277 1.54 5.19 -4.97
CA LEU A 277 0.84 4.05 -4.40
C LEU A 277 -0.41 3.70 -5.22
N ALA A 278 -1.27 4.68 -5.51
CA ALA A 278 -2.50 4.51 -6.28
C ALA A 278 -2.20 3.97 -7.69
N TRP A 279 -1.22 4.58 -8.36
CA TRP A 279 -0.79 4.13 -9.69
C TRP A 279 -0.22 2.72 -9.65
N GLY A 280 0.63 2.41 -8.67
CA GLY A 280 1.20 1.07 -8.47
C GLY A 280 0.13 -0.01 -8.23
N VAL A 281 -0.85 0.25 -7.35
CA VAL A 281 -1.97 -0.65 -7.09
C VAL A 281 -2.79 -0.89 -8.37
N SER A 282 -3.01 0.16 -9.16
CA SER A 282 -3.75 0.05 -10.41
C SER A 282 -3.01 -0.73 -11.50
N THR A 283 -1.68 -0.60 -11.55
CA THR A 283 -0.83 -1.24 -12.56
C THR A 283 -0.55 -2.68 -12.20
N ARG A 284 -0.46 -3.03 -10.91
CA ARG A 284 -0.35 -4.41 -10.41
C ARG A 284 -1.50 -5.31 -10.84
N ALA A 285 -2.68 -4.76 -11.09
CA ALA A 285 -3.80 -5.52 -11.65
C ALA A 285 -3.53 -6.06 -13.06
N ARG A 286 -2.53 -5.52 -13.76
CA ARG A 286 -2.18 -5.87 -15.15
C ARG A 286 -0.75 -6.40 -15.28
N ARG A 287 0.19 -5.88 -14.48
CA ARG A 287 1.63 -6.10 -14.64
C ARG A 287 2.32 -6.16 -13.28
N ARG A 288 3.21 -7.14 -13.07
CA ARG A 288 4.06 -7.24 -11.87
C ARG A 288 4.97 -6.02 -11.65
N GLN A 289 5.31 -5.31 -12.72
CA GLN A 289 6.09 -4.07 -12.68
C GLN A 289 5.43 -2.97 -11.84
N GLY A 290 4.11 -3.05 -11.57
CA GLY A 290 3.40 -2.08 -10.73
C GLY A 290 3.88 -2.04 -9.27
N TRP A 291 4.63 -3.04 -8.81
CA TRP A 291 5.28 -3.01 -7.50
C TRP A 291 6.34 -1.90 -7.37
N TRP A 292 6.99 -1.49 -8.47
CA TRP A 292 7.98 -0.42 -8.44
C TRP A 292 7.37 0.96 -8.10
N PRO A 293 6.32 1.43 -8.79
CA PRO A 293 5.61 2.62 -8.34
C PRO A 293 5.04 2.49 -6.92
N CYS A 294 4.51 1.32 -6.53
CA CYS A 294 4.05 1.10 -5.15
C CYS A 294 5.14 1.32 -4.10
N ALA A 295 6.41 1.03 -4.42
CA ALA A 295 7.51 1.20 -3.47
C ALA A 295 7.68 2.65 -3.02
N PHE A 296 7.48 3.61 -3.93
CA PHE A 296 7.49 5.04 -3.60
C PHE A 296 6.31 5.45 -2.71
N GLY A 297 5.24 4.64 -2.66
CA GLY A 297 4.19 4.77 -1.66
C GLY A 297 4.70 4.71 -0.23
N ALA A 298 5.80 4.00 0.03
CA ALA A 298 6.43 3.96 1.35
C ALA A 298 6.91 5.35 1.80
N ALA A 299 7.24 6.25 0.87
CA ALA A 299 7.65 7.62 1.21
C ALA A 299 6.48 8.42 1.81
N GLY A 300 5.30 8.35 1.20
CA GLY A 300 4.11 8.98 1.76
C GLY A 300 3.68 8.33 3.07
N LEU A 301 3.69 6.99 3.13
CA LEU A 301 3.32 6.28 4.36
C LEU A 301 4.32 6.48 5.50
N ALA A 302 5.60 6.75 5.22
CA ALA A 302 6.58 7.16 6.24
C ALA A 302 6.25 8.52 6.85
N VAL A 303 5.75 9.45 6.03
CA VAL A 303 5.26 10.76 6.51
C VAL A 303 4.02 10.58 7.38
N VAL A 304 3.08 9.73 6.98
CA VAL A 304 1.90 9.39 7.79
C VAL A 304 2.32 8.73 9.11
N ALA A 305 3.23 7.75 9.07
CA ALA A 305 3.67 7.00 10.24
C ALA A 305 4.47 7.83 11.26
N THR A 306 4.97 9.00 10.86
CA THR A 306 5.67 9.94 11.74
C THR A 306 4.84 11.18 12.08
N ALA A 307 3.57 11.24 11.64
CA ALA A 307 2.76 12.45 11.71
C ALA A 307 2.51 12.97 13.13
N LEU A 308 2.46 12.08 14.12
CA LEU A 308 2.16 12.38 15.53
C LEU A 308 3.41 12.42 16.42
N LEU A 309 4.62 12.42 15.85
CA LEU A 309 5.86 12.57 16.64
C LEU A 309 6.07 13.99 17.16
N ASP A 310 5.40 14.97 16.54
CA ASP A 310 5.47 16.37 16.96
C ASP A 310 4.44 16.63 18.07
N PRO A 311 4.86 16.85 19.32
CA PRO A 311 3.94 17.02 20.45
C PRO A 311 3.19 18.35 20.40
N ARG A 312 3.60 19.29 19.54
CA ARG A 312 2.94 20.59 19.39
C ARG A 312 1.70 20.52 18.52
N ARG A 313 1.57 19.47 17.71
CA ARG A 313 0.44 19.31 16.79
C ARG A 313 -0.74 18.62 17.45
N SER A 314 -1.92 19.17 17.20
CA SER A 314 -3.16 18.55 17.66
C SER A 314 -3.54 17.34 16.80
N LEU A 315 -4.28 16.39 17.37
CA LEU A 315 -4.82 15.25 16.62
C LEU A 315 -5.77 15.70 15.48
N GLY A 316 -6.51 16.78 15.70
CA GLY A 316 -7.43 17.34 14.71
C GLY A 316 -6.69 17.89 13.50
N GLU A 317 -5.65 18.69 13.75
CA GLU A 317 -4.76 19.23 12.71
C GLU A 317 -4.08 18.10 11.93
N ALA A 318 -3.48 17.12 12.62
CA ALA A 318 -2.86 15.96 11.96
C ALA A 318 -3.86 15.15 11.12
N GLY A 319 -5.12 15.04 11.58
CA GLY A 319 -6.19 14.38 10.85
C GLY A 319 -6.61 15.14 9.58
N LEU A 320 -6.67 16.48 9.64
CA LEU A 320 -6.96 17.33 8.48
C LEU A 320 -5.81 17.31 7.47
N GLU A 321 -4.56 17.43 7.92
CA GLU A 321 -3.36 17.30 7.06
C GLU A 321 -3.40 15.99 6.27
N LEU A 322 -3.67 14.87 6.97
CA LEU A 322 -3.80 13.55 6.39
C LEU A 322 -4.97 13.48 5.41
N GLY A 323 -6.13 14.03 5.77
CA GLY A 323 -7.31 14.05 4.92
C GLY A 323 -7.08 14.80 3.60
N TYR A 324 -6.47 15.98 3.68
CA TYR A 324 -6.10 16.79 2.51
C TYR A 324 -5.03 16.11 1.67
N GLY A 325 -4.00 15.53 2.32
CA GLY A 325 -2.94 14.76 1.66
C GLY A 325 -3.51 13.57 0.88
N VAL A 326 -4.42 12.83 1.51
CA VAL A 326 -5.16 11.72 0.89
C VAL A 326 -6.00 12.16 -0.29
N GLY A 327 -6.80 13.22 -0.13
CA GLY A 327 -7.64 13.75 -1.19
C GLY A 327 -6.83 14.16 -2.42
N LEU A 328 -5.81 15.01 -2.22
CA LEU A 328 -4.94 15.50 -3.30
C LEU A 328 -4.13 14.37 -3.93
N GLY A 329 -3.57 13.46 -3.12
CA GLY A 329 -2.79 12.34 -3.60
C GLY A 329 -3.60 11.35 -4.43
N LEU A 330 -4.85 11.06 -4.04
CA LEU A 330 -5.74 10.22 -4.83
C LEU A 330 -6.18 10.91 -6.13
N LEU A 331 -6.42 12.23 -6.10
CA LEU A 331 -6.73 13.01 -7.30
C LEU A 331 -5.57 12.96 -8.31
N LEU A 332 -4.35 13.26 -7.87
CA LEU A 332 -3.15 13.15 -8.71
C LEU A 332 -2.92 11.72 -9.19
N GLY A 333 -3.10 10.74 -8.30
CA GLY A 333 -3.04 9.31 -8.66
C GLY A 333 -4.04 8.94 -9.76
N TYR A 334 -5.28 9.44 -9.69
CA TYR A 334 -6.27 9.27 -10.74
C TYR A 334 -5.81 9.87 -12.07
N LEU A 335 -5.27 11.10 -12.04
CA LEU A 335 -4.76 11.77 -13.24
C LEU A 335 -3.59 10.99 -13.88
N VAL A 336 -2.65 10.50 -13.08
CA VAL A 336 -1.53 9.66 -13.54
C VAL A 336 -2.05 8.37 -14.19
N ILE A 337 -3.00 7.70 -13.55
CA ILE A 337 -3.63 6.47 -14.10
C ILE A 337 -4.30 6.75 -15.44
N ARG A 338 -5.01 7.88 -15.57
CA ARG A 338 -5.69 8.27 -16.82
C ARG A 338 -4.69 8.66 -17.90
N GLY A 339 -3.63 9.39 -17.54
CA GLY A 339 -2.53 9.75 -18.44
C GLY A 339 -1.80 8.51 -18.99
N ASP A 340 -1.45 7.55 -18.14
CA ASP A 340 -0.81 6.29 -18.55
C ASP A 340 -1.72 5.48 -19.50
N ALA A 341 -3.02 5.41 -19.19
CA ALA A 341 -3.99 4.74 -20.04
C ALA A 341 -4.16 5.42 -21.41
N PHE A 342 -4.10 6.74 -21.45
CA PHE A 342 -4.16 7.53 -22.69
C PHE A 342 -2.90 7.31 -23.55
N LEU A 343 -1.71 7.44 -22.96
CA LEU A 343 -0.42 7.27 -23.65
C LEU A 343 -0.15 5.84 -24.10
N SER A 344 -0.65 4.84 -23.38
CA SER A 344 -0.50 3.43 -23.75
C SER A 344 -1.43 2.99 -24.89
N GLY A 345 -2.29 3.89 -25.37
CA GLY A 345 -3.25 3.65 -26.45
C GLY A 345 -4.43 2.80 -25.96
N ASN A 346 -5.64 3.14 -26.42
CA ASN A 346 -6.85 2.36 -26.19
C ASN A 346 -6.76 1.01 -26.93
N ARG A 347 -5.93 0.10 -26.40
CA ARG A 347 -5.89 -1.30 -26.78
C ARG A 347 -7.31 -1.83 -26.64
N GLY A 348 -7.94 -2.18 -27.77
CA GLY A 348 -9.30 -2.69 -27.79
C GLY A 348 -9.46 -3.90 -26.87
N VAL A 349 -10.71 -4.30 -26.60
CA VAL A 349 -11.07 -5.39 -25.67
C VAL A 349 -10.21 -6.65 -25.85
N ARG A 350 -9.79 -6.95 -27.09
CA ARG A 350 -8.92 -8.09 -27.42
C ARG A 350 -7.48 -7.93 -26.94
N ALA A 351 -6.89 -6.75 -27.08
CA ALA A 351 -5.53 -6.48 -26.60
C ALA A 351 -5.48 -6.39 -25.07
N ARG A 352 -6.57 -5.94 -24.42
CA ARG A 352 -6.74 -6.05 -22.96
C ARG A 352 -6.82 -7.50 -22.50
N ARG A 353 -7.61 -8.34 -23.17
CA ARG A 353 -7.70 -9.77 -22.86
C ARG A 353 -6.39 -10.52 -23.11
N ALA A 354 -5.63 -10.16 -24.14
CA ALA A 354 -4.32 -10.74 -24.40
C ALA A 354 -3.30 -10.34 -23.30
N GLU A 355 -3.40 -9.10 -22.81
CA GLU A 355 -2.56 -8.62 -21.70
C GLU A 355 -2.96 -9.26 -20.36
N GLU A 356 -4.26 -9.47 -20.11
CA GLU A 356 -4.79 -10.23 -18.96
C GLU A 356 -4.43 -11.73 -19.05
N ALA A 357 -4.43 -12.32 -20.25
CA ALA A 357 -4.00 -13.70 -20.46
C ALA A 357 -2.48 -13.87 -20.33
N ALA A 358 -1.70 -12.83 -20.64
CA ALA A 358 -0.27 -12.76 -20.39
C ALA A 358 0.09 -12.36 -18.94
N ALA A 359 -0.89 -11.97 -18.12
CA ALA A 359 -0.68 -11.63 -16.71
C ALA A 359 -0.33 -12.89 -15.92
N HIS A 360 0.96 -13.10 -15.72
CA HIS A 360 1.49 -14.29 -15.08
C HIS A 360 1.14 -14.31 -13.57
N ARG A 361 0.17 -15.18 -13.23
CA ARG A 361 -0.29 -15.59 -11.89
C ARG A 361 -1.02 -14.49 -11.09
N PRO A 362 -2.30 -14.68 -10.71
CA PRO A 362 -3.01 -13.77 -9.79
C PRO A 362 -2.22 -13.60 -8.50
N GLU A 363 -2.09 -12.38 -8.01
CA GLU A 363 -1.44 -12.15 -6.72
C GLU A 363 -2.25 -12.78 -5.58
N PRO A 364 -1.59 -13.33 -4.56
CA PRO A 364 -2.26 -13.98 -3.45
C PRO A 364 -3.00 -12.96 -2.59
N PRO A 365 -4.11 -13.38 -1.92
CA PRO A 365 -4.91 -12.50 -1.06
C PRO A 365 -4.07 -11.95 0.10
N ARG A 366 -4.55 -10.85 0.73
CA ARG A 366 -3.81 -10.08 1.75
C ARG A 366 -3.21 -10.92 2.89
N ALA A 367 -3.90 -11.98 3.31
CA ALA A 367 -3.47 -12.87 4.39
C ALA A 367 -2.49 -13.99 3.98
N ALA A 368 -2.18 -14.11 2.68
CA ALA A 368 -1.24 -15.08 2.16
C ALA A 368 0.14 -14.44 1.90
N ALA A 369 1.19 -15.26 1.89
CA ALA A 369 2.53 -14.80 1.54
C ALA A 369 2.60 -14.38 0.07
N LEU A 370 3.37 -13.32 -0.22
CA LEU A 370 3.65 -12.85 -1.58
C LEU A 370 4.82 -13.60 -2.25
N LEU A 371 5.79 -14.02 -1.43
CA LEU A 371 7.01 -14.73 -1.83
C LEU A 371 6.84 -16.25 -1.75
#